data_AF-A0A4P2QN07-F1
#
_entry.id   AF-A0A4P2QN07-F1
#
_cell.length_a   1.000
_cell.length_b   1.000
_cell.length_c   1.000
_cell.angle_alpha   90.00
_cell.angle_beta   90.00
_cell.angle_gamma   90.00
#
_symmetry.space_group_name_H-M   'P 1'
#
loop_
_entity.id
_entity.type
_entity.pdbx_description
1 polymer ?
#
loop_
_entity_poly.entity_id
_entity_poly.type
_entity_poly.pdbx_seq_one_letter_code
_entity_poly.pdbx_strand_id
1 'polypeptide(L)'
;MSDPKRWKQEGGGAPLGARELLLAASRPRPMTSAELARTAARVAPLATSAGAGATVPMWIKGIFLAVGLGAGGAGLYASLDDGRSAAAPVAPLTDLPLEQLFSSARGGLPTAAPPPAPEPAPAPAPAAEPAPVARREAPRNTRPAAPAPDAIAAADNDDLVRESNLVDQSRAALAQDPAAALAALARHEADFPRGRLAEEREFIAIRALMRLGRADEARARAAAFMARYPSSSFAEPVRRIVSAAP
;
A
#
# COMPACT_ATOMS: atom_id res chain seq x y z
N MET A 1 -37.44 -14.08 -22.34
CA MET A 1 -35.99 -14.25 -22.10
C MET A 1 -35.58 -15.66 -22.47
N SER A 2 -34.53 -15.85 -23.27
CA SER A 2 -33.90 -17.16 -23.49
C SER A 2 -33.04 -17.53 -22.28
N ASP A 3 -33.04 -18.81 -21.90
CA ASP A 3 -32.24 -19.33 -20.80
C ASP A 3 -30.73 -19.13 -21.09
N PRO A 4 -29.92 -18.60 -20.14
CA PRO A 4 -28.48 -18.42 -20.36
C PRO A 4 -27.77 -19.73 -20.67
N LYS A 5 -27.02 -19.74 -21.78
CA LYS A 5 -26.20 -20.89 -22.18
C LYS A 5 -25.13 -21.20 -21.14
N ARG A 6 -25.14 -22.42 -20.62
CA ARG A 6 -24.17 -22.88 -19.61
C ARG A 6 -23.00 -23.56 -20.31
N TRP A 7 -21.77 -23.16 -20.00
CA TRP A 7 -20.55 -23.74 -20.59
C TRP A 7 -20.34 -25.23 -20.31
N LYS A 8 -21.03 -25.78 -19.30
CA LYS A 8 -21.03 -27.22 -19.01
C LYS A 8 -21.96 -28.02 -19.94
N GLN A 9 -22.95 -27.37 -20.56
CA GLN A 9 -23.88 -28.01 -21.48
C GLN A 9 -23.24 -28.13 -22.87
N GLU A 10 -23.64 -29.16 -23.59
CA GLU A 10 -23.29 -29.34 -24.99
C GLU A 10 -23.88 -28.20 -25.83
N GLY A 11 -23.07 -27.57 -26.69
CA GLY A 11 -23.46 -26.35 -27.41
C GLY A 11 -23.45 -25.07 -26.55
N GLY A 12 -22.95 -25.12 -25.32
CA GLY A 12 -22.86 -23.98 -24.39
C GLY A 12 -21.85 -22.89 -24.78
N GLY A 13 -21.12 -23.04 -25.89
CA GLY A 13 -20.15 -22.04 -26.37
C GLY A 13 -18.85 -21.96 -25.57
N ALA A 14 -18.49 -23.01 -24.83
CA ALA A 14 -17.22 -23.06 -24.10
C ALA A 14 -16.03 -23.13 -25.08
N PRO A 15 -14.92 -22.40 -24.81
CA PRO A 15 -13.67 -22.57 -25.54
C PRO A 15 -13.17 -24.02 -25.50
N LEU A 16 -12.35 -24.41 -26.48
CA LEU A 16 -11.77 -25.76 -26.54
C LEU A 16 -11.05 -26.10 -25.23
N GLY A 17 -11.35 -27.28 -24.65
CA GLY A 17 -10.80 -27.75 -23.38
C GLY A 17 -11.44 -27.16 -22.10
N ALA A 18 -12.13 -26.01 -22.17
CA ALA A 18 -12.72 -25.39 -20.98
C ALA A 18 -13.87 -26.23 -20.40
N ARG A 19 -14.68 -26.87 -21.26
CA ARG A 19 -15.73 -27.80 -20.82
C ARG A 19 -15.15 -28.99 -20.07
N GLU A 20 -14.07 -29.58 -20.59
CA GLU A 20 -13.42 -30.75 -19.98
C GLU A 20 -12.82 -30.38 -18.62
N LEU A 21 -12.16 -29.24 -18.53
CA LEU A 21 -11.65 -28.71 -17.24
C LEU A 21 -12.79 -28.49 -16.24
N LEU A 22 -13.93 -27.93 -16.67
CA LEU A 22 -15.09 -27.68 -15.82
C LEU A 22 -15.83 -28.95 -15.37
N LEU A 23 -15.71 -30.04 -16.14
CA LEU A 23 -16.25 -31.36 -15.81
C LEU A 23 -15.28 -32.14 -14.91
N ALA A 24 -13.97 -32.02 -15.15
CA ALA A 24 -12.91 -32.65 -14.37
C ALA A 24 -12.68 -31.97 -13.01
N ALA A 25 -13.01 -30.68 -12.88
CA ALA A 25 -12.88 -29.95 -11.63
C ALA A 25 -13.73 -30.58 -10.51
N SER A 26 -13.08 -30.90 -9.39
CA SER A 26 -13.77 -31.39 -8.19
C SER A 26 -14.76 -30.33 -7.69
N ARG A 27 -15.97 -30.76 -7.32
CA ARG A 27 -16.97 -29.84 -6.75
C ARG A 27 -16.44 -29.30 -5.43
N PRO A 28 -16.40 -27.97 -5.23
CA PRO A 28 -15.97 -27.41 -3.95
C PRO A 28 -16.90 -27.89 -2.84
N ARG A 29 -16.32 -28.19 -1.69
CA ARG A 29 -17.06 -28.54 -0.48
C ARG A 29 -18.01 -27.39 -0.13
N PRO A 30 -19.30 -27.64 0.17
CA PRO A 30 -20.19 -26.59 0.62
C PRO A 30 -19.68 -26.00 1.94
N MET A 31 -19.61 -24.66 2.01
CA MET A 31 -19.21 -23.96 3.23
C MET A 31 -20.29 -24.12 4.31
N THR A 32 -19.86 -24.32 5.54
CA THR A 32 -20.74 -24.30 6.71
C THR A 32 -21.22 -22.88 7.00
N SER A 33 -22.33 -22.74 7.73
CA SER A 33 -22.86 -21.42 8.15
C SER A 33 -21.85 -20.62 8.97
N ALA A 34 -21.04 -21.29 9.80
CA ALA A 34 -19.98 -20.65 10.58
C ALA A 34 -18.84 -20.11 9.70
N GLU A 35 -18.48 -20.83 8.64
CA GLU A 35 -17.47 -20.37 7.68
C GLU A 35 -18.00 -19.18 6.87
N LEU A 36 -19.25 -19.22 6.44
CA LEU A 36 -19.92 -18.11 5.77
C LEU A 36 -20.01 -16.85 6.65
N ALA A 37 -20.29 -17.01 7.95
CA ALA A 37 -20.32 -15.88 8.88
C ALA A 37 -18.93 -15.25 9.06
N ARG A 38 -17.87 -16.07 9.15
CA ARG A 38 -16.49 -15.57 9.25
C ARG A 38 -16.03 -14.89 7.98
N THR A 39 -16.37 -15.41 6.81
CA THR A 39 -16.04 -14.74 5.54
C THR A 39 -16.81 -13.43 5.43
N ALA A 40 -18.13 -13.43 5.67
CA ALA A 40 -18.96 -12.23 5.67
C ALA A 40 -18.41 -11.13 6.59
N ALA A 41 -18.01 -11.47 7.82
CA ALA A 41 -17.43 -10.52 8.78
C ALA A 41 -16.10 -9.89 8.29
N ARG A 42 -15.31 -10.63 7.49
CA ARG A 42 -14.06 -10.10 6.91
C ARG A 42 -14.29 -9.20 5.70
N VAL A 43 -15.38 -9.39 4.95
CA VAL A 43 -15.72 -8.55 3.78
C VAL A 43 -16.65 -7.39 4.10
N ALA A 44 -17.39 -7.43 5.22
CA ALA A 44 -18.27 -6.35 5.65
C ALA A 44 -17.59 -4.96 5.72
N PRO A 45 -16.34 -4.82 6.17
CA PRO A 45 -15.65 -3.52 6.19
C PRO A 45 -15.30 -2.98 4.79
N LEU A 46 -15.23 -3.85 3.78
CA LEU A 46 -14.98 -3.46 2.39
C LEU A 46 -16.26 -3.01 1.69
N ALA A 47 -17.44 -3.43 2.19
CA ALA A 47 -18.74 -3.03 1.65
C ALA A 47 -19.13 -1.62 2.09
N THR A 48 -18.62 -1.13 3.22
CA THR A 48 -18.94 0.20 3.78
C THR A 48 -18.09 1.33 3.21
N SER A 49 -17.07 1.05 2.40
CA SER A 49 -16.24 2.06 1.73
C SER A 49 -16.64 2.36 0.27
N ALA A 50 -17.80 1.88 -0.18
CA ALA A 50 -18.30 2.08 -1.55
C ALA A 50 -19.18 3.33 -1.73
N GLY A 51 -19.16 4.25 -0.77
CA GLY A 51 -19.83 5.56 -0.84
C GLY A 51 -18.82 6.70 -0.82
N ALA A 52 -18.90 7.59 -1.80
CA ALA A 52 -18.11 8.81 -2.03
C ALA A 52 -16.73 8.65 -2.74
N GLY A 53 -16.76 8.77 -4.07
CA GLY A 53 -15.87 9.68 -4.78
C GLY A 53 -14.36 9.40 -4.86
N ALA A 54 -13.89 8.18 -4.60
CA ALA A 54 -12.48 7.84 -4.83
C ALA A 54 -12.24 7.51 -6.31
N THR A 55 -11.51 8.37 -7.01
CA THR A 55 -10.91 8.06 -8.32
C THR A 55 -9.94 6.91 -8.15
N VAL A 56 -10.37 5.70 -8.49
CA VAL A 56 -9.50 4.51 -8.44
C VAL A 56 -8.37 4.69 -9.46
N PRO A 57 -7.09 4.74 -9.03
CA PRO A 57 -5.97 4.90 -9.95
C PRO A 57 -5.88 3.68 -10.89
N MET A 58 -5.53 3.97 -12.15
CA MET A 58 -5.62 3.08 -13.33
C MET A 58 -4.87 1.72 -13.21
N TRP A 59 -4.10 1.47 -12.16
CA TRP A 59 -3.24 0.29 -12.03
C TRP A 59 -3.95 -0.92 -11.39
N ILE A 60 -5.19 -0.75 -10.90
CA ILE A 60 -6.02 -1.86 -10.37
C ILE A 60 -6.71 -2.68 -11.49
N LYS A 61 -6.79 -2.15 -12.73
CA LYS A 61 -7.39 -2.88 -13.86
C LYS A 61 -6.64 -4.18 -14.23
N GLY A 62 -5.40 -4.37 -13.77
CA GLY A 62 -4.62 -5.59 -14.02
C GLY A 62 -4.99 -6.79 -13.13
N ILE A 63 -5.64 -6.58 -11.98
CA ILE A 63 -5.91 -7.65 -11.01
C ILE A 63 -7.27 -8.33 -11.25
N PHE A 64 -8.23 -7.64 -11.88
CA PHE A 64 -9.57 -8.19 -12.16
C PHE A 64 -9.64 -9.14 -13.37
N LEU A 65 -8.54 -9.37 -14.10
CA LEU A 65 -8.51 -10.32 -15.22
C LEU A 65 -8.13 -11.76 -14.80
N ALA A 66 -7.71 -12.00 -13.54
CA ALA A 66 -7.19 -13.31 -13.11
C ALA A 66 -7.99 -14.00 -11.99
N VAL A 67 -9.03 -13.36 -11.43
CA VAL A 67 -9.92 -13.99 -10.42
C VAL A 67 -11.36 -13.93 -10.89
N GLY A 68 -11.73 -14.91 -11.73
CA GLY A 68 -13.12 -15.15 -12.08
C GLY A 68 -13.92 -15.68 -10.89
N LEU A 69 -15.10 -15.09 -10.69
CA LEU A 69 -16.28 -15.63 -9.99
C LEU A 69 -16.11 -16.04 -8.51
N GLY A 70 -15.96 -15.05 -7.64
CA GLY A 70 -16.53 -15.09 -6.28
C GLY A 70 -17.69 -14.10 -6.17
N ALA A 71 -18.53 -14.22 -5.13
CA ALA A 71 -19.81 -13.49 -4.95
C ALA A 71 -19.79 -11.97 -5.21
N GLY A 72 -18.63 -11.30 -5.17
CA GLY A 72 -18.49 -9.89 -5.56
C GLY A 72 -18.73 -9.60 -7.05
N GLY A 73 -18.53 -10.58 -7.95
CA GLY A 73 -18.72 -10.39 -9.40
C GLY A 73 -20.20 -10.30 -9.81
N ALA A 74 -21.10 -10.97 -9.10
CA ALA A 74 -22.54 -10.89 -9.37
C ALA A 74 -23.13 -9.54 -8.94
N GLY A 75 -22.66 -8.99 -7.82
CA GLY A 75 -23.07 -7.65 -7.37
C GLY A 75 -22.66 -6.56 -8.36
N LEU A 76 -21.45 -6.65 -8.91
CA LEU A 76 -20.96 -5.67 -9.89
C LEU A 76 -21.64 -5.78 -11.26
N TYR A 77 -22.11 -6.98 -11.66
CA TYR A 77 -22.84 -7.15 -12.91
C TYR A 77 -24.32 -6.72 -12.80
N ALA A 78 -24.97 -6.94 -11.65
CA ALA A 78 -26.35 -6.49 -11.43
C ALA A 78 -26.47 -4.94 -11.40
N SER A 79 -25.49 -4.24 -10.81
CA SER A 79 -25.46 -2.77 -10.83
C SER A 79 -25.17 -2.15 -12.21
N LEU A 80 -24.65 -2.93 -13.16
CA LEU A 80 -24.43 -2.47 -14.54
C LEU A 80 -25.65 -2.73 -15.45
N ASP A 81 -26.59 -3.57 -15.05
CA ASP A 81 -27.84 -3.85 -15.78
C ASP A 81 -28.99 -2.93 -15.33
N ASP A 82 -29.07 -2.61 -14.03
CA ASP A 82 -30.01 -1.59 -13.49
C ASP A 82 -29.75 -0.18 -14.07
N GLY A 83 -28.52 0.08 -14.53
CA GLY A 83 -28.14 1.34 -15.19
C GLY A 83 -28.66 1.51 -16.62
N ARG A 84 -29.33 0.50 -17.21
CA ARG A 84 -29.89 0.57 -18.57
C ARG A 84 -31.38 0.86 -18.67
N SER A 85 -32.06 1.06 -17.54
CA SER A 85 -33.46 1.48 -17.50
C SER A 85 -33.66 2.75 -16.67
N ALA A 86 -33.00 3.84 -17.07
CA ALA A 86 -33.47 5.21 -16.85
C ALA A 86 -32.65 6.17 -17.75
N ALA A 87 -33.11 6.38 -18.98
CA ALA A 87 -32.72 7.57 -19.71
C ALA A 87 -33.33 8.78 -19.00
N ALA A 88 -32.56 9.40 -18.09
CA ALA A 88 -32.89 10.72 -17.56
C ALA A 88 -32.60 11.77 -18.66
N PRO A 89 -33.51 12.73 -18.91
CA PRO A 89 -33.29 13.76 -19.92
C PRO A 89 -32.14 14.69 -19.48
N VAL A 90 -31.23 14.97 -20.41
CA VAL A 90 -30.22 16.01 -20.25
C VAL A 90 -30.95 17.35 -20.22
N ALA A 91 -31.03 17.99 -19.06
CA ALA A 91 -31.56 19.35 -18.96
C ALA A 91 -30.56 20.33 -19.61
N PRO A 92 -31.03 21.29 -20.44
CA PRO A 92 -30.15 22.32 -21.00
C PRO A 92 -29.60 23.23 -19.89
N LEU A 93 -28.31 23.59 -20.02
CA LEU A 93 -27.57 24.53 -19.17
C LEU A 93 -28.02 25.98 -19.40
N THR A 94 -29.30 26.29 -19.15
CA THR A 94 -29.86 27.64 -19.31
C THR A 94 -30.13 28.37 -17.99
N ASP A 95 -29.98 27.73 -16.84
CA ASP A 95 -30.23 28.33 -15.51
C ASP A 95 -29.00 28.25 -14.59
N LEU A 96 -27.90 28.88 -15.01
CA LEU A 96 -26.85 29.24 -14.08
C LEU A 96 -27.26 30.56 -13.38
N PRO A 97 -27.43 30.59 -12.04
CA PRO A 97 -27.78 31.82 -11.33
C PRO A 97 -26.54 32.73 -11.26
N LEU A 98 -26.31 33.50 -12.32
CA LEU A 98 -25.17 34.42 -12.45
C LEU A 98 -25.13 35.46 -11.31
N GLU A 99 -26.27 35.79 -10.69
CA GLU A 99 -26.37 36.67 -9.53
C GLU A 99 -25.59 36.18 -8.29
N GLN A 100 -25.55 34.86 -8.04
CA GLN A 100 -24.78 34.33 -6.91
C GLN A 100 -23.26 34.40 -7.13
N LEU A 101 -22.82 34.32 -8.38
CA LEU A 101 -21.40 34.44 -8.76
C LEU A 101 -20.91 35.90 -8.62
N PHE A 102 -21.72 36.89 -9.00
CA PHE A 102 -21.35 38.30 -8.84
C PHE A 102 -21.47 38.83 -7.41
N SER A 103 -22.31 38.21 -6.57
CA SER A 103 -22.42 38.55 -5.15
C SER A 103 -21.21 38.05 -4.33
N SER A 104 -20.69 36.86 -4.65
CA SER A 104 -19.45 36.34 -4.03
C SER A 104 -18.19 37.13 -4.43
N ALA A 105 -18.19 37.78 -5.59
CA ALA A 105 -17.06 38.58 -6.07
C ALA A 105 -16.95 39.99 -5.43
N ARG A 106 -17.98 40.45 -4.69
CA ARG A 106 -18.01 41.78 -4.06
C ARG A 106 -17.84 41.77 -2.53
N GLY A 107 -17.67 40.60 -1.92
CA GLY A 107 -17.53 40.45 -0.47
C GLY A 107 -16.08 40.24 -0.04
N GLY A 108 -15.37 41.33 0.26
CA GLY A 108 -14.23 41.30 1.19
C GLY A 108 -12.84 41.27 0.55
N LEU A 109 -12.33 42.45 0.21
CA LEU A 109 -10.88 42.68 0.21
C LEU A 109 -10.36 42.49 1.65
N PRO A 110 -9.28 41.74 1.90
CA PRO A 110 -8.67 41.71 3.22
C PRO A 110 -8.15 43.11 3.55
N THR A 111 -8.77 43.75 4.55
CA THR A 111 -8.27 44.99 5.10
C THR A 111 -6.90 44.72 5.72
N ALA A 112 -5.88 45.45 5.26
CA ALA A 112 -4.55 45.40 5.83
C ALA A 112 -4.64 45.89 7.28
N ALA A 113 -4.25 45.03 8.23
CA ALA A 113 -4.08 45.44 9.62
C ALA A 113 -3.03 46.57 9.69
N PRO A 114 -3.26 47.64 10.47
CA PRO A 114 -2.30 48.72 10.60
C PRO A 114 -1.03 48.21 11.31
N PRO A 115 0.17 48.71 10.95
CA PRO A 115 1.39 48.39 11.68
C PRO A 115 1.34 48.96 13.09
N PRO A 116 1.83 48.26 14.12
CA PRO A 116 1.98 48.85 15.44
C PRO A 116 3.04 49.96 15.39
N ALA A 117 2.67 51.14 15.89
CA ALA A 117 3.58 52.26 16.09
C ALA A 117 4.60 51.94 17.21
N PRO A 118 5.82 52.49 17.14
CA PRO A 118 6.89 52.18 18.08
C PRO A 118 6.77 53.03 19.35
N GLU A 119 6.73 52.41 20.52
CA GLU A 119 6.98 53.10 21.80
C GLU A 119 8.43 52.85 22.27
N PRO A 120 9.03 53.81 22.99
CA PRO A 120 10.47 54.03 23.05
C PRO A 120 11.14 53.31 24.22
N ALA A 121 12.41 52.98 24.05
CA ALA A 121 13.36 52.72 25.14
C ALA A 121 14.25 53.97 25.35
N PRO A 122 15.10 54.06 26.40
CA PRO A 122 14.97 53.73 27.83
C PRO A 122 15.49 54.87 28.75
N ALA A 123 15.39 54.74 30.09
CA ALA A 123 16.38 55.18 31.12
C ALA A 123 15.76 55.19 32.55
N PRO A 124 16.55 55.27 33.65
CA PRO A 124 17.72 54.47 34.04
C PRO A 124 17.52 53.79 35.43
N ALA A 125 18.44 52.89 35.78
CA ALA A 125 18.48 52.11 37.03
C ALA A 125 18.69 52.95 38.31
N PRO A 126 18.45 52.33 39.49
CA PRO A 126 19.51 52.28 40.49
C PRO A 126 19.79 50.89 41.08
N ALA A 127 21.10 50.61 41.15
CA ALA A 127 21.89 49.90 42.17
C ALA A 127 21.37 48.61 42.86
N ALA A 128 21.98 47.51 42.41
CA ALA A 128 22.56 46.37 43.14
C ALA A 128 22.29 46.15 44.65
N GLU A 129 21.89 44.91 44.98
CA GLU A 129 22.40 44.14 46.12
C GLU A 129 22.53 42.64 45.78
N PRO A 130 23.49 41.88 46.36
CA PRO A 130 23.94 40.60 45.85
C PRO A 130 23.24 39.37 46.46
N ALA A 131 23.19 38.32 45.62
CA ALA A 131 22.89 36.89 45.81
C ALA A 131 22.58 36.31 47.21
N PRO A 132 21.76 35.24 47.21
CA PRO A 132 22.38 33.95 47.50
C PRO A 132 22.16 32.92 46.38
N VAL A 133 23.21 32.14 46.19
CA VAL A 133 23.38 31.09 45.19
C VAL A 133 22.33 30.01 45.42
N ALA A 134 21.35 29.92 44.52
CA ALA A 134 20.45 28.77 44.46
C ALA A 134 21.25 27.56 43.99
N ARG A 135 21.54 26.69 44.96
CA ARG A 135 21.98 25.30 44.89
C ARG A 135 21.82 24.69 43.49
N ARG A 136 22.96 24.40 42.85
CA ARG A 136 23.07 23.53 41.67
C ARG A 136 22.41 22.19 42.02
N GLU A 137 21.19 21.97 41.56
CA GLU A 137 20.61 20.63 41.58
C GLU A 137 21.53 19.74 40.74
N ALA A 138 22.04 18.68 41.38
CA ALA A 138 22.73 17.61 40.68
C ALA A 138 21.84 17.12 39.52
N PRO A 139 22.40 16.75 38.37
CA PRO A 139 21.60 16.14 37.31
C PRO A 139 20.98 14.89 37.90
N ARG A 140 19.67 14.94 38.15
CA ARG A 140 18.90 13.76 38.47
C ARG A 140 19.11 12.85 37.27
N ASN A 141 19.76 11.73 37.53
CA ASN A 141 19.98 10.69 36.54
C ASN A 141 18.59 10.15 36.19
N THR A 142 17.91 10.82 35.25
CA THR A 142 16.65 10.34 34.71
C THR A 142 17.02 9.17 33.83
N ARG A 143 17.03 7.97 34.43
CA ARG A 143 16.93 6.73 33.68
C ARG A 143 15.79 6.94 32.68
N PRO A 144 16.02 6.81 31.35
CA PRO A 144 14.95 6.91 30.39
C PRO A 144 13.87 5.93 30.82
N ALA A 145 12.66 6.44 31.09
CA ALA A 145 11.51 5.58 31.31
C ALA A 145 11.39 4.68 30.09
N ALA A 146 11.24 3.36 30.32
CA ALA A 146 11.03 2.44 29.23
C ALA A 146 9.84 2.95 28.39
N PRO A 147 9.97 2.99 27.06
CA PRO A 147 8.91 3.52 26.21
C PRO A 147 7.61 2.75 26.45
N ALA A 148 6.50 3.47 26.49
CA ALA A 148 5.18 2.87 26.63
C ALA A 148 4.95 1.86 25.48
N PRO A 149 4.19 0.77 25.71
CA PRO A 149 3.93 -0.25 24.69
C PRO A 149 3.43 0.34 23.36
N ASP A 150 2.58 1.37 23.42
CA ASP A 150 2.04 2.05 22.24
C ASP A 150 3.11 2.78 21.43
N ALA A 151 4.11 3.38 22.09
CA ALA A 151 5.22 4.06 21.42
C ALA A 151 6.15 3.06 20.72
N ILE A 152 6.37 1.87 21.31
CA ILE A 152 7.15 0.80 20.69
C ILE A 152 6.41 0.26 19.46
N ALA A 153 5.10 0.03 19.57
CA ALA A 153 4.29 -0.43 18.44
C ALA A 153 4.25 0.61 17.31
N ALA A 154 4.15 1.90 17.63
CA ALA A 154 4.20 2.96 16.61
C ALA A 154 5.56 3.03 15.90
N ALA A 155 6.66 2.95 16.65
CA ALA A 155 8.00 2.93 16.07
C ALA A 155 8.24 1.68 15.19
N ASP A 156 7.76 0.51 15.62
CA ASP A 156 7.85 -0.73 14.84
C ASP A 156 7.04 -0.67 13.53
N ASN A 157 5.88 -0.03 13.54
CA ASN A 157 5.11 0.23 12.32
C ASN A 157 5.84 1.19 11.38
N ASP A 158 6.43 2.26 11.90
CA ASP A 158 7.19 3.21 11.09
C ASP A 158 8.42 2.52 10.46
N ASP A 159 9.14 1.70 11.24
CA ASP A 159 10.27 0.91 10.75
C ASP A 159 9.86 -0.03 9.62
N LEU A 160 8.72 -0.72 9.74
CA LEU A 160 8.20 -1.56 8.67
C LEU A 160 7.83 -0.80 7.41
N VAL A 161 7.23 0.38 7.53
CA VAL A 161 6.90 1.23 6.38
C VAL A 161 8.17 1.69 5.67
N ARG A 162 9.21 2.07 6.43
CA ARG A 162 10.51 2.43 5.85
C ARG A 162 11.18 1.21 5.19
N GLU A 163 11.11 0.05 5.82
CA GLU A 163 11.65 -1.20 5.28
C GLU A 163 10.95 -1.59 3.96
N SER A 164 9.61 -1.56 3.92
CA SER A 164 8.84 -1.91 2.73
C SER A 164 9.13 -0.97 1.56
N ASN A 165 9.27 0.33 1.83
CA ASN A 165 9.58 1.32 0.82
C ASN A 165 10.94 1.04 0.13
N LEU A 166 11.97 0.63 0.88
CA LEU A 166 13.26 0.27 0.30
C LEU A 166 13.19 -1.00 -0.56
N VAL A 167 12.43 -2.00 -0.10
CA VAL A 167 12.24 -3.25 -0.86
C VAL A 167 11.46 -2.98 -2.15
N ASP A 168 10.42 -2.16 -2.09
CA ASP A 168 9.61 -1.78 -3.26
C ASP A 168 10.42 -0.99 -4.29
N GLN A 169 11.25 -0.03 -3.85
CA GLN A 169 12.20 0.67 -4.71
C GLN A 169 13.17 -0.29 -5.41
N SER A 170 13.70 -1.25 -4.66
CA SER A 170 14.61 -2.28 -5.19
C SER A 170 13.91 -3.15 -6.24
N ARG A 171 12.65 -3.52 -5.99
CA ARG A 171 11.83 -4.30 -6.94
C ARG A 171 11.55 -3.53 -8.22
N ALA A 172 11.24 -2.23 -8.11
CA ALA A 172 11.00 -1.37 -9.26
C ALA A 172 12.27 -1.19 -10.12
N ALA A 173 13.42 -0.97 -9.46
CA ALA A 173 14.71 -0.80 -10.14
C ALA A 173 15.17 -2.08 -10.85
N LEU A 174 14.88 -3.27 -10.32
CA LEU A 174 15.34 -4.56 -10.86
C LEU A 174 15.07 -4.74 -12.36
N ALA A 175 13.96 -4.17 -12.86
CA ALA A 175 13.56 -4.27 -14.26
C ALA A 175 14.49 -3.49 -15.21
N GLN A 176 14.88 -2.27 -14.80
CA GLN A 176 15.53 -1.28 -15.65
C GLN A 176 17.01 -1.12 -15.32
N ASP A 177 17.36 -1.10 -14.03
CA ASP A 177 18.70 -0.95 -13.51
C ASP A 177 18.94 -1.94 -12.35
N PRO A 178 19.39 -3.16 -12.66
CA PRO A 178 19.73 -4.15 -11.64
C PRO A 178 20.87 -3.70 -10.71
N ALA A 179 21.75 -2.80 -11.14
CA ALA A 179 22.83 -2.30 -10.29
C ALA A 179 22.29 -1.31 -9.25
N ALA A 180 21.38 -0.41 -9.64
CA ALA A 180 20.65 0.44 -8.70
C ALA A 180 19.83 -0.38 -7.69
N ALA A 181 19.22 -1.49 -8.14
CA ALA A 181 18.52 -2.40 -7.23
C ALA A 181 19.48 -2.96 -6.17
N LEU A 182 20.67 -3.43 -6.55
CA LEU A 182 21.68 -3.90 -5.57
C LEU A 182 22.13 -2.80 -4.60
N ALA A 183 22.30 -1.57 -5.08
CA ALA A 183 22.67 -0.44 -4.22
C ALA A 183 21.56 -0.12 -3.20
N ALA A 184 20.29 -0.17 -3.59
CA ALA A 184 19.16 0.01 -2.69
C ALA A 184 19.07 -1.11 -1.65
N LEU A 185 19.33 -2.37 -2.05
CA LEU A 185 19.34 -3.52 -1.14
C LEU A 185 20.51 -3.46 -0.14
N ALA A 186 21.66 -2.91 -0.53
CA ALA A 186 22.77 -2.68 0.39
C ALA A 186 22.43 -1.64 1.47
N ARG A 187 21.63 -0.61 1.12
CA ARG A 187 21.08 0.34 2.11
C ARG A 187 20.10 -0.36 3.05
N HIS A 188 19.20 -1.18 2.51
CA HIS A 188 18.29 -2.00 3.33
C HIS A 188 19.05 -2.89 4.31
N GLU A 189 20.15 -3.54 3.90
CA GLU A 189 20.96 -4.37 4.79
C GLU A 189 21.63 -3.56 5.91
N ALA A 190 22.09 -2.34 5.62
CA ALA A 190 22.70 -1.46 6.61
C ALA A 190 21.67 -0.90 7.62
N ASP A 191 20.51 -0.47 7.12
CA ASP A 191 19.45 0.15 7.93
C ASP A 191 18.63 -0.90 8.71
N PHE A 192 18.44 -2.09 8.11
CA PHE A 192 17.61 -3.17 8.62
C PHE A 192 18.32 -4.54 8.57
N PRO A 193 19.45 -4.72 9.31
CA PRO A 193 20.21 -5.98 9.29
C PRO A 193 19.41 -7.19 9.80
N ARG A 194 18.42 -6.93 10.69
CA ARG A 194 17.45 -7.92 11.19
C ARG A 194 16.01 -7.60 10.76
N GLY A 195 15.84 -6.92 9.63
CA GLY A 195 14.54 -6.54 9.07
C GLY A 195 13.65 -7.74 8.76
N ARG A 196 12.33 -7.52 8.75
CA ARG A 196 11.33 -8.59 8.51
C ARG A 196 11.31 -9.02 7.05
N LEU A 197 11.78 -8.16 6.15
CA LEU A 197 11.84 -8.39 4.71
C LEU A 197 13.23 -8.85 4.24
N ALA A 198 14.07 -9.35 5.15
CA ALA A 198 15.40 -9.85 4.81
C ALA A 198 15.37 -10.99 3.77
N GLU A 199 14.38 -11.89 3.83
CA GLU A 199 14.24 -12.97 2.82
C GLU A 199 13.98 -12.40 1.42
N GLU A 200 13.07 -11.43 1.33
CA GLU A 200 12.76 -10.78 0.06
C GLU A 200 13.95 -9.95 -0.46
N ARG A 201 14.68 -9.26 0.43
CA ARG A 201 15.93 -8.57 0.07
C ARG A 201 16.90 -9.53 -0.63
N GLU A 202 17.19 -10.68 -0.01
CA GLU A 202 18.12 -11.65 -0.59
C GLU A 202 17.62 -12.21 -1.93
N PHE A 203 16.32 -12.48 -2.04
CA PHE A 203 15.70 -12.94 -3.29
C PHE A 203 15.90 -11.93 -4.43
N ILE A 204 15.63 -10.65 -4.18
CA ILE A 204 15.83 -9.58 -5.18
C ILE A 204 17.32 -9.43 -5.50
N ALA A 205 18.21 -9.52 -4.52
CA ALA A 205 19.66 -9.44 -4.72
C ALA A 205 20.17 -10.54 -5.65
N ILE A 206 19.74 -11.79 -5.44
CA ILE A 206 20.09 -12.92 -6.31
C ILE A 206 19.60 -12.68 -7.74
N ARG A 207 18.35 -12.20 -7.92
CA ARG A 207 17.83 -11.85 -9.24
C ARG A 207 18.61 -10.74 -9.93
N ALA A 208 19.02 -9.72 -9.17
CA ALA A 208 19.79 -8.61 -9.69
C ALA A 208 21.18 -9.06 -10.15
N LEU A 209 21.88 -9.86 -9.34
CA LEU A 209 23.19 -10.43 -9.70
C LEU A 209 23.11 -11.26 -10.99
N MET A 210 22.08 -12.08 -11.13
CA MET A 210 21.85 -12.87 -12.34
C MET A 210 21.63 -12.00 -13.59
N ARG A 211 20.87 -10.92 -13.46
CA ARG A 211 20.65 -9.95 -14.56
C ARG A 211 21.93 -9.19 -14.94
N LEU A 212 22.85 -9.02 -14.01
CA LEU A 212 24.16 -8.41 -14.25
C LEU A 212 25.21 -9.41 -14.77
N GLY A 213 24.85 -10.68 -15.00
CA GLY A 213 25.78 -11.72 -15.43
C GLY A 213 26.74 -12.17 -14.32
N ARG A 214 26.52 -11.78 -13.07
CA ARG A 214 27.36 -12.14 -11.90
C ARG A 214 26.89 -13.47 -11.30
N ALA A 215 26.91 -14.52 -12.12
CA ALA A 215 26.30 -15.82 -11.79
C ALA A 215 26.94 -16.50 -10.58
N ASP A 216 28.26 -16.42 -10.42
CA ASP A 216 28.96 -17.05 -9.29
C ASP A 216 28.58 -16.42 -7.95
N GLU A 217 28.48 -15.09 -7.90
CA GLU A 217 28.01 -14.38 -6.71
C GLU A 217 26.54 -14.70 -6.41
N ALA A 218 25.70 -14.82 -7.45
CA ALA A 218 24.32 -15.22 -7.28
C ALA A 218 24.19 -16.64 -6.72
N ARG A 219 24.99 -17.59 -7.20
CA ARG A 219 25.04 -18.98 -6.70
C ARG A 219 25.51 -19.04 -5.26
N ALA A 220 26.57 -18.30 -4.91
CA ALA A 220 27.07 -18.23 -3.53
C ALA A 220 26.00 -17.66 -2.59
N ARG A 221 25.35 -16.57 -2.98
CA ARG A 221 24.27 -15.95 -2.18
C ARG A 221 23.03 -16.84 -2.10
N ALA A 222 22.68 -17.57 -3.17
CA ALA A 222 21.60 -18.55 -3.16
C ALA A 222 21.88 -19.74 -2.21
N ALA A 223 23.12 -20.24 -2.17
CA ALA A 223 23.51 -21.29 -1.24
C ALA A 223 23.37 -20.82 0.22
N ALA A 224 23.84 -19.60 0.53
CA ALA A 224 23.67 -18.99 1.85
C ALA A 224 22.18 -18.78 2.19
N PHE A 225 21.37 -18.36 1.22
CA PHE A 225 19.93 -18.21 1.39
C PHE A 225 19.26 -19.57 1.72
N MET A 226 19.59 -20.65 1.00
CA MET A 226 19.03 -21.98 1.28
C MET A 226 19.42 -22.48 2.68
N ALA A 227 20.66 -22.22 3.11
CA ALA A 227 21.13 -22.62 4.44
C ALA A 227 20.41 -21.86 5.56
N ARG A 228 20.12 -20.56 5.34
CA ARG A 228 19.49 -19.69 6.33
C ARG A 228 17.97 -19.80 6.34
N TYR A 229 17.34 -20.03 5.19
CA TYR A 229 15.89 -20.00 4.99
C TYR A 229 15.36 -21.25 4.26
N PRO A 230 15.52 -22.45 4.84
CA PRO A 230 15.20 -23.72 4.17
C PRO A 230 13.70 -23.89 3.84
N SER A 231 12.81 -23.25 4.60
CA SER A 231 11.34 -23.29 4.42
C SER A 231 10.76 -22.03 3.77
N SER A 232 11.60 -21.18 3.18
CA SER A 232 11.13 -19.94 2.53
C SER A 232 10.27 -20.25 1.30
N SER A 233 9.25 -19.42 1.06
CA SER A 233 8.47 -19.43 -0.19
C SER A 233 9.32 -19.09 -1.42
N PHE A 234 10.44 -18.39 -1.22
CA PHE A 234 11.40 -18.05 -2.27
C PHE A 234 12.40 -19.18 -2.57
N ALA A 235 12.42 -20.26 -1.80
CA ALA A 235 13.45 -21.28 -1.95
C ALA A 235 13.44 -21.94 -3.34
N GLU A 236 12.27 -22.34 -3.83
CA GLU A 236 12.14 -22.94 -5.14
C GLU A 236 12.39 -21.95 -6.30
N PRO A 237 11.85 -20.71 -6.26
CA PRO A 237 12.24 -19.66 -7.20
C PRO A 237 13.76 -19.42 -7.26
N VAL A 238 14.44 -19.31 -6.12
CA VAL A 238 15.90 -19.09 -6.04
C VAL A 238 16.65 -20.22 -6.74
N ARG A 239 16.32 -21.49 -6.46
CA ARG A 239 16.94 -22.65 -7.11
C ARG A 239 16.83 -22.57 -8.63
N ARG A 240 15.63 -22.26 -9.13
CA ARG A 240 15.37 -22.15 -10.58
C ARG A 240 16.16 -21.03 -11.24
N ILE A 241 16.28 -19.89 -10.56
CA ILE A 241 17.01 -18.74 -11.08
C ILE A 241 18.49 -19.10 -11.30
N VAL A 242 19.13 -19.71 -10.29
CA VAL A 242 20.57 -20.01 -10.37
C VAL A 242 20.91 -21.21 -11.25
N SER A 243 19.95 -22.14 -11.46
CA SER A 243 20.12 -23.27 -12.39
C SER A 243 19.95 -22.89 -13.86
N ALA A 244 19.30 -21.76 -14.15
CA ALA A 244 19.03 -21.31 -15.52
C ALA A 244 20.19 -20.52 -16.16
N ALA A 245 21.22 -20.14 -15.38
CA ALA A 245 22.42 -19.52 -15.94
C ALA A 245 23.37 -20.57 -16.51
N PRO A 246 23.89 -20.37 -17.74
CA PRO A 246 24.98 -21.16 -18.28
C PRO A 246 26.28 -21.01 -17.45
#